data_AF-A0A7K7U1U7-F1
#
_entry.id   AF-A0A7K7U1U7-F1
#
_cell.length_a   1.000
_cell.length_b   1.000
_cell.length_c   1.000
_cell.angle_alpha   90.00
_cell.angle_beta   90.00
_cell.angle_gamma   90.00
#
_symmetry.space_group_name_H-M   'P 1'
#
loop_
_entity.id
_entity.type
_entity.pdbx_description
1 polymer ?
#
loop_
_entity_poly.entity_id
_entity_poly.type
_entity_poly.pdbx_seq_one_letter_code
_entity_poly.pdbx_strand_id
1 'polypeptide(L)'
;REDCVNRGAALLMPGDQDELGFLNEILRRPTRYFWIGLSLPSTGKGWTWLNGSRLDQSRLRGKDGSCGVAREGRISSDSCSSALQWICQKEAARL
;
A
#
# COMPACT_ATOMS: atom_id res chain seq x y z
N ARG A 1 -6.28 8.50 -1.17
CA ARG A 1 -5.77 8.94 0.16
C ARG A 1 -6.87 9.64 0.94
N GLU A 2 -7.42 10.73 0.41
CA GLU A 2 -8.45 11.53 1.10
C GLU A 2 -9.67 10.71 1.53
N ASP A 3 -10.17 9.78 0.70
CA ASP A 3 -11.29 8.90 1.09
C ASP A 3 -11.01 8.10 2.37
N CYS A 4 -9.81 7.54 2.55
CA CYS A 4 -9.47 6.86 3.80
C CYS A 4 -9.44 7.83 4.98
N VAL A 5 -8.84 9.02 4.81
CA VAL A 5 -8.76 10.04 5.86
C VAL A 5 -10.16 10.48 6.30
N ASN A 6 -11.06 10.72 5.35
CA ASN A 6 -12.45 11.10 5.62
C ASN A 6 -13.25 10.01 6.37
N ARG A 7 -12.77 8.76 6.35
CA ARG A 7 -13.35 7.62 7.09
C ARG A 7 -12.65 7.36 8.43
N GLY A 8 -11.76 8.25 8.88
CA GLY A 8 -10.95 8.05 10.08
C GLY A 8 -9.93 6.91 9.92
N ALA A 9 -9.46 6.68 8.69
CA ALA A 9 -8.56 5.60 8.32
C ALA A 9 -7.34 6.12 7.56
N ALA A 10 -6.37 5.24 7.32
CA ALA A 10 -5.21 5.50 6.46
C ALA A 10 -5.25 4.56 5.25
N LEU A 11 -4.50 4.87 4.19
CA LEU A 11 -4.22 3.83 3.19
C LEU A 11 -3.42 2.70 3.84
N LEU A 12 -3.63 1.48 3.37
CA LEU A 12 -2.98 0.28 3.87
C LEU A 12 -1.44 0.41 3.92
N MET A 13 -0.81 -0.01 5.00
CA MET A 13 0.63 -0.03 5.26
C MET A 13 0.99 -1.37 5.92
N PRO A 14 1.14 -2.45 5.14
CA PRO A 14 1.36 -3.76 5.69
C PRO A 14 2.69 -3.82 6.45
N GLY A 15 2.66 -4.24 7.71
CA GLY A 15 3.85 -4.36 8.56
C GLY A 15 4.82 -5.40 8.02
N ASP A 16 4.30 -6.55 7.60
CA ASP A 16 5.10 -7.72 7.21
C ASP A 16 4.48 -8.48 6.02
N GLN A 17 5.00 -9.66 5.72
CA GLN A 17 4.50 -10.53 4.66
C GLN A 17 3.25 -11.31 5.08
N ASP A 18 3.06 -11.54 6.38
CA ASP A 18 1.91 -12.29 6.90
C ASP A 18 0.64 -11.45 6.73
N GLU A 19 0.71 -10.14 7.01
CA GLU A 19 -0.39 -9.22 6.78
C GLU A 19 -0.73 -9.10 5.29
N LEU A 20 0.26 -9.05 4.40
CA LEU A 20 0.06 -9.09 2.95
C LEU A 20 -0.61 -10.40 2.49
N GLY A 21 -0.17 -11.53 3.05
CA GLY A 21 -0.75 -12.84 2.77
C GLY A 21 -2.20 -12.93 3.23
N PHE A 22 -2.49 -12.45 4.45
CA PHE A 22 -3.83 -12.37 5.00
C PHE A 22 -4.78 -11.53 4.13
N LEU A 23 -4.32 -10.36 3.68
CA LEU A 23 -5.08 -9.50 2.77
C LEU A 23 -5.34 -10.19 1.43
N ASN A 24 -4.36 -10.92 0.90
CA ASN A 24 -4.52 -11.67 -0.33
C ASN A 24 -5.63 -12.73 -0.21
N GLU A 25 -5.72 -13.42 0.93
CA GLU A 25 -6.77 -14.41 1.18
C GLU A 25 -8.14 -13.74 1.42
N ILE A 26 -8.23 -12.67 2.21
CA ILE A 26 -9.49 -11.92 2.43
C ILE A 26 -10.06 -11.38 1.11
N LEU A 27 -9.20 -10.82 0.27
CA LEU A 27 -9.59 -10.27 -1.02
C LEU A 27 -9.81 -11.35 -2.08
N ARG A 28 -9.73 -12.64 -1.70
CA ARG A 28 -9.95 -13.82 -2.54
C ARG A 28 -9.02 -13.85 -3.75
N ARG A 29 -7.72 -13.64 -3.50
CA ARG A 29 -6.62 -13.67 -4.47
C ARG A 29 -6.87 -12.76 -5.67
N PRO A 30 -7.00 -11.45 -5.43
CA PRO A 30 -7.37 -10.52 -6.47
C PRO A 30 -6.24 -10.40 -7.51
N THR A 31 -6.60 -10.39 -8.79
CA THR A 31 -5.67 -10.21 -9.91
C THR A 31 -5.44 -8.75 -10.28
N ARG A 32 -6.13 -7.81 -9.62
CA ARG A 32 -6.01 -6.36 -9.84
C ARG A 32 -5.09 -5.71 -8.81
N TYR A 33 -4.57 -4.53 -9.15
CA TYR A 33 -3.74 -3.71 -8.27
C TYR A 33 -4.60 -2.81 -7.37
N PHE A 34 -4.14 -2.60 -6.15
CA PHE A 34 -4.75 -1.68 -5.20
C PHE A 34 -3.74 -0.68 -4.68
N TRP A 35 -4.13 0.59 -4.59
CA TRP A 35 -3.34 1.62 -3.93
C TRP A 35 -3.12 1.31 -2.45
N ILE A 36 -1.88 1.47 -2.01
CA ILE A 36 -1.46 1.38 -0.61
C ILE A 36 -0.74 2.66 -0.18
N GLY A 37 -0.48 2.81 1.11
CA GLY A 37 0.12 3.98 1.75
C GLY A 37 1.63 4.14 1.51
N LEU A 38 2.13 3.70 0.35
CA LEU A 38 3.53 3.73 -0.01
C LEU A 38 3.76 4.73 -1.15
N SER A 39 4.80 5.54 -1.06
CA SER A 39 5.19 6.46 -2.14
C SER A 39 6.69 6.68 -2.20
N LEU A 40 7.18 7.05 -3.38
CA LEU A 40 8.53 7.55 -3.59
C LEU A 40 8.48 9.09 -3.60
N PRO A 41 8.99 9.78 -2.57
CA PRO A 41 9.00 11.24 -2.53
C PRO A 41 9.80 11.83 -3.71
N SER A 42 9.42 13.03 -4.16
CA SER A 42 10.12 13.75 -5.23
C SER A 42 11.61 13.97 -4.95
N THR A 43 12.00 14.04 -3.68
CA THR A 43 13.41 14.14 -3.26
C THR A 43 14.20 12.85 -3.48
N GLY A 44 13.58 11.77 -3.95
CA GLY A 44 14.26 10.51 -4.32
C GLY A 44 14.88 9.73 -3.16
N LYS A 45 14.64 10.12 -1.90
CA LYS A 45 15.30 9.54 -0.70
C LYS A 45 14.89 8.09 -0.36
N GLY A 46 14.15 7.41 -1.25
CA GLY A 46 13.67 6.05 -1.08
C GLY A 46 12.16 5.95 -0.81
N TRP A 47 11.63 4.74 -0.91
CA TRP A 47 10.22 4.43 -0.68
C TRP A 47 9.83 4.62 0.78
N THR A 48 8.72 5.33 1.01
CA THR A 48 8.29 5.80 2.33
C THR A 48 6.82 5.49 2.57
N TRP A 49 6.52 4.94 3.74
CA TRP A 49 5.16 4.73 4.24
C TRP A 49 4.56 6.03 4.80
N LEU A 50 3.26 6.04 5.08
CA LEU A 50 2.57 7.24 5.57
C LEU A 50 3.06 7.71 6.95
N ASN A 51 3.55 6.78 7.78
CA ASN A 51 4.14 7.09 9.08
C ASN A 51 5.62 7.57 9.00
N GLY A 52 6.16 7.72 7.79
CA GLY A 52 7.54 8.16 7.56
C GLY A 52 8.59 7.05 7.59
N SER A 53 8.23 5.81 7.94
CA SER A 53 9.17 4.69 7.90
C SER A 53 9.52 4.30 6.46
N ARG A 54 10.68 3.67 6.29
CA ARG A 54 11.18 3.24 4.97
C ARG A 54 10.78 1.81 4.67
N LEU A 55 10.45 1.54 3.42
CA LEU A 55 10.28 0.18 2.93
C LEU A 55 11.67 -0.47 2.76
N ASP A 56 11.81 -1.72 3.18
CA ASP A 56 12.90 -2.58 2.69
C ASP A 56 12.73 -2.80 1.18
N GLN A 57 13.64 -2.22 0.39
CA GLN A 57 13.59 -2.25 -1.06
C GLN A 57 13.61 -3.68 -1.63
N SER A 58 14.09 -4.67 -0.89
CA SER A 58 14.04 -6.09 -1.28
C SER A 58 12.61 -6.62 -1.44
N ARG A 59 11.61 -5.95 -0.83
CA ARG A 59 10.19 -6.31 -0.89
C ARG A 59 9.45 -5.74 -2.10
N LEU A 60 10.01 -4.73 -2.77
CA LEU A 60 9.40 -4.10 -3.93
C LEU A 60 9.60 -4.95 -5.20
N ARG A 61 8.58 -5.04 -6.05
CA ARG A 61 8.63 -5.70 -7.37
C ARG A 61 8.28 -4.67 -8.45
N GLY A 62 9.02 -4.63 -9.55
CA GLY A 62 8.82 -3.59 -10.58
C GLY A 62 9.19 -2.18 -10.10
N LYS A 63 9.55 -1.27 -11.02
CA LYS A 63 9.96 0.10 -10.69
C LYS A 63 9.45 1.13 -11.71
N ASP A 64 8.19 0.99 -12.15
CA ASP A 64 7.59 1.85 -13.17
C ASP A 64 6.58 2.85 -12.57
N GLY A 65 6.96 3.54 -11.49
CA GLY A 65 6.10 4.54 -10.87
C GLY A 65 6.58 5.07 -9.52
N SER A 66 5.83 6.03 -8.97
CA SER A 66 6.14 6.70 -7.69
C SER A 66 5.10 6.45 -6.60
N CYS A 67 4.03 5.71 -6.89
CA CYS A 67 3.03 5.30 -5.90
C CYS A 67 3.03 3.77 -5.78
N GLY A 68 2.93 3.28 -4.55
CA GLY A 68 2.97 1.84 -4.28
C GLY A 68 1.60 1.19 -4.39
N VAL A 69 1.60 -0.04 -4.89
CA VAL A 69 0.41 -0.87 -5.06
C VAL A 69 0.61 -2.25 -4.46
N ALA A 70 -0.47 -2.93 -4.10
CA ALA A 70 -0.49 -4.33 -3.71
C ALA A 70 -1.26 -5.18 -4.73
N ARG A 71 -0.73 -6.36 -5.05
CA ARG A 71 -1.38 -7.40 -5.87
C ARG A 71 -0.83 -8.76 -5.48
N GLU A 72 -1.71 -9.75 -5.30
CA GLU A 72 -1.32 -11.15 -5.03
C GLU A 72 -0.28 -11.30 -3.89
N GLY A 73 -0.49 -10.57 -2.78
CA GLY A 73 0.43 -10.59 -1.62
C GLY A 73 1.80 -9.94 -1.87
N ARG A 74 1.98 -9.19 -2.96
CA ARG A 74 3.23 -8.52 -3.32
C ARG A 74 3.05 -7.01 -3.40
N ILE A 75 4.12 -6.29 -3.09
CA ILE A 75 4.20 -4.84 -3.23
C ILE A 75 4.90 -4.49 -4.54
N SER A 76 4.33 -3.56 -5.30
CA SER A 76 4.86 -3.03 -6.56
C SER A 76 4.70 -1.51 -6.61
N SER A 77 5.12 -0.89 -7.71
CA SER A 77 4.88 0.51 -8.03
C SER A 77 4.02 0.68 -9.27
N ASP A 78 3.28 1.78 -9.34
CA ASP A 78 2.52 2.23 -10.51
C ASP A 78 2.55 3.79 -10.56
N SER A 79 2.17 4.36 -11.71
CA SER A 79 2.01 5.80 -11.87
C SER A 79 0.90 6.29 -10.93
N CYS A 80 1.17 7.34 -10.15
CA CYS A 80 0.18 7.91 -9.22
C CYS A 80 -1.11 8.39 -9.91
N SER A 81 -1.11 8.57 -11.23
CA SER A 81 -2.29 8.93 -12.02
C SER A 81 -3.15 7.74 -12.45
N SER A 82 -2.72 6.49 -12.19
CA SER A 82 -3.45 5.29 -12.58
C SER A 82 -4.79 5.17 -11.84
N ALA A 83 -5.84 4.83 -12.58
CA ALA A 83 -7.20 4.68 -12.06
C ALA A 83 -7.38 3.30 -11.38
N LEU A 84 -6.88 3.16 -10.15
CA LEU A 84 -6.97 1.93 -9.36
C LEU A 84 -7.89 2.10 -8.14
N GLN A 85 -8.41 0.97 -7.65
CA GLN A 85 -9.06 0.92 -6.33
C GLN A 85 -8.02 1.03 -5.21
N TRP A 86 -8.45 1.28 -3.98
CA TRP A 86 -7.57 1.44 -2.81
C TRP A 86 -8.06 0.61 -1.62
N ILE A 87 -7.13 0.32 -0.72
CA ILE A 87 -7.44 -0.36 0.55
C ILE A 87 -7.15 0.61 1.69
N CYS A 88 -8.13 0.82 2.57
CA CYS A 88 -7.95 1.58 3.81
C CYS A 88 -7.74 0.63 4.99
N GLN A 89 -6.89 1.02 5.94
CA GLN A 89 -6.73 0.38 7.24
C GLN A 89 -7.09 1.36 8.37
N LYS A 90 -7.66 0.83 9.45
CA LYS A 90 -7.92 1.56 10.69
C LYS A 90 -7.66 0.63 11.86
N GLU A 91 -7.32 1.21 13.01
CA GLU A 91 -7.21 0.46 14.25
C GLU A 91 -8.56 -0.16 14.61
N ALA A 92 -8.52 -1.39 15.13
CA ALA A 92 -9.70 -2.00 15.72
C ALA A 92 -10.11 -1.17 16.95
N ALA A 93 -11.39 -0.80 17.02
CA ALA A 93 -11.90 -0.18 18.23
C ALA A 93 -11.77 -1.20 19.37
N ARG A 94 -11.06 -0.84 20.44
CA ARG A 94 -11.15 -1.57 21.70
C ARG A 94 -12.54 -1.29 22.26
N LEU A 95 -13.38 -2.33 22.32
CA LEU A 95 -14.65 -2.32 23.03
C LEU A 95 -14.40 -2.29 24.54
#